data_AF-A0A6I3E8W5-F1
#
_entry.id   AF-A0A6I3E8W5-F1
#
_cell.length_a   1.000
_cell.length_b   1.000
_cell.length_c   1.000
_cell.angle_alpha   90.00
_cell.angle_beta   90.00
_cell.angle_gamma   90.00
#
_symmetry.space_group_name_H-M   'P 1'
#
loop_
_entity.id
_entity.type
_entity.pdbx_description
1 polymer ?
#
loop_
_entity_poly.entity_id
_entity_poly.type
_entity_poly.pdbx_seq_one_letter_code
_entity_poly.pdbx_strand_id
1 'polypeptide(L)' 'VKVQMEYRRRIFFGEVVRTQLNVIRVGNSSMELDFKAFVGDEIAAEGNYIIVHSPDKETGSKTWPAEWKKKFLNE' A
#
# COMPACT_ATOMS: atom_id res chain seq x y z
N VAL A 1 4.47 -7.63 7.16
CA VAL A 1 4.39 -6.66 6.04
C VAL A 1 5.54 -6.94 5.08
N LYS A 2 5.31 -6.85 3.77
CA LYS A 2 6.38 -6.87 2.75
C LYS A 2 6.38 -5.53 2.04
N VAL A 3 7.56 -4.94 1.89
CA VAL A 3 7.76 -3.65 1.24
C VAL A 3 8.86 -3.82 0.21
N GLN A 4 8.60 -3.37 -1.02
CA GLN A 4 9.60 -3.28 -2.06
C GLN A 4 9.47 -1.92 -2.72
N MET A 5 10.54 -1.14 -2.70
CA MET A 5 10.58 0.22 -3.26
C MET A 5 11.73 0.36 -4.23
N GLU A 6 11.47 1.02 -5.35
CA GLU A 6 12.45 1.49 -6.30
C GLU A 6 12.47 3.02 -6.26
N TYR A 7 13.63 3.58 -5.96
CA TYR A 7 13.84 5.03 -5.93
C TYR A 7 14.39 5.48 -7.29
N ARG A 8 13.56 6.22 -8.04
CA ARG A 8 13.90 6.69 -9.39
C ARG A 8 14.75 7.95 -9.35
N ARG A 9 14.55 8.81 -8.33
CA ARG A 9 15.36 9.99 -8.06
C ARG A 9 15.44 10.30 -6.57
N ARG A 10 16.39 11.16 -6.20
CA ARG A 10 16.47 11.74 -4.86
C ARG A 10 15.30 12.69 -4.65
N ILE A 11 14.77 12.71 -3.44
CA ILE A 11 13.81 13.73 -2.97
C ILE A 11 14.56 14.62 -1.98
N PHE A 12 14.40 15.92 -2.12
CA PHE A 12 15.06 16.92 -1.29
C PHE A 12 14.09 17.58 -0.31
N PHE A 13 14.64 18.18 0.73
CA PHE A 13 13.86 18.94 1.70
C PHE A 13 13.13 20.10 1.03
N GLY A 14 11.87 20.32 1.42
CA GLY A 14 11.01 21.38 0.86
C GLY A 14 10.25 20.97 -0.41
N GLU A 15 10.57 19.83 -1.03
CA GLU A 15 9.76 19.30 -2.12
C GLU A 15 8.44 18.71 -1.61
N VAL A 16 7.36 19.02 -2.30
CA VAL A 16 6.03 18.42 -2.02
C VAL A 16 5.94 17.07 -2.73
N VAL A 17 5.72 16.02 -1.95
CA VAL A 17 5.53 14.67 -2.47
C VAL A 17 4.04 14.34 -2.50
N ARG A 18 3.50 14.10 -3.70
CA ARG A 18 2.17 13.52 -3.86
C ARG A 18 2.30 12.00 -3.93
N THR A 19 1.57 11.28 -3.08
CA THR A 19 1.55 9.82 -3.12
C THR A 19 0.24 9.30 -3.70
N GLN A 20 0.31 8.15 -4.33
CA GLN A 20 -0.84 7.39 -4.79
C GLN A 20 -0.66 5.95 -4.34
N LEU A 21 -1.72 5.40 -3.75
CA LEU A 21 -1.83 3.99 -3.44
C LEU A 21 -3.06 3.44 -4.16
N ASN A 22 -2.88 2.38 -4.95
CA ASN A 22 -4.01 1.68 -5.54
C ASN A 22 -4.06 0.23 -5.02
N VAL A 23 -5.26 -0.25 -4.77
CA VAL A 23 -5.49 -1.65 -4.40
C VAL A 23 -5.36 -2.51 -5.65
N ILE A 24 -4.34 -3.36 -5.70
CA ILE A 24 -4.11 -4.29 -6.80
C ILE A 24 -4.84 -5.60 -6.58
N ARG A 25 -4.84 -6.09 -5.33
CA ARG A 25 -5.45 -7.36 -4.97
C ARG A 25 -5.86 -7.40 -3.51
N VAL A 26 -7.06 -7.90 -3.25
CA VAL A 26 -7.54 -8.23 -1.90
C VAL A 26 -7.58 -9.74 -1.74
N GLY A 27 -6.71 -10.30 -0.91
CA GLY A 27 -6.69 -11.71 -0.54
C GLY A 27 -7.67 -12.04 0.59
N ASN A 28 -7.51 -13.22 1.20
CA ASN A 28 -8.31 -13.59 2.37
C ASN A 28 -7.93 -12.75 3.59
N SER A 29 -6.64 -12.68 3.90
CA SER A 29 -6.09 -11.90 5.01
C SER A 29 -5.06 -10.87 4.54
N SER A 30 -4.66 -10.88 3.27
CA SER A 30 -3.67 -9.94 2.73
C SER A 30 -4.28 -8.93 1.77
N MET A 31 -3.58 -7.83 1.54
CA MET A 31 -3.88 -6.86 0.50
C MET A 31 -2.58 -6.39 -0.12
N GLU A 32 -2.55 -6.36 -1.45
CA GLU A 32 -1.44 -5.86 -2.25
C GLU A 32 -1.79 -4.49 -2.81
N LEU A 33 -0.90 -3.54 -2.57
CA LEU A 33 -1.02 -2.16 -2.99
C LEU A 33 0.13 -1.83 -3.94
N ASP A 34 -0.20 -1.18 -5.06
CA ASP A 34 0.81 -0.40 -5.77
C ASP A 34 1.00 0.92 -5.04
N PHE A 35 2.23 1.40 -5.01
CA PHE A 35 2.59 2.67 -4.43
C PHE A 35 3.38 3.47 -5.46
N LYS A 36 3.03 4.74 -5.62
CA LYS A 36 3.80 5.72 -6.38
C LYS A 36 3.93 7.02 -5.60
N ALA A 37 5.13 7.58 -5.60
CA ALA A 37 5.43 8.90 -5.07
C ALA A 37 5.87 9.81 -6.22
N PHE A 38 5.29 10.99 -6.29
CA PHE A 38 5.54 11.99 -7.31
C PHE A 38 6.08 13.28 -6.70
N VAL A 39 6.98 13.96 -7.41
CA VAL A 39 7.33 15.36 -7.14
C VAL A 39 7.09 16.14 -8.42
N GLY A 40 6.15 17.09 -8.36
CA GLY A 40 5.52 17.60 -9.58
C GLY A 40 4.87 16.46 -10.34
N ASP A 41 5.24 16.32 -11.61
CA ASP A 41 4.74 15.26 -12.52
C ASP A 41 5.69 14.06 -12.65
N GLU A 42 6.85 14.09 -11.99
CA GLU A 42 7.85 13.02 -12.07
C GLU A 42 7.65 11.96 -10.98
N ILE A 43 7.78 10.69 -11.33
CA ILE A 43 7.82 9.59 -10.35
C ILE A 43 9.17 9.63 -9.63
N ALA A 44 9.13 9.88 -8.33
CA ALA A 44 10.31 9.87 -7.46
C ALA A 44 10.61 8.49 -6.88
N ALA A 45 9.57 7.74 -6.53
CA ALA A 45 9.67 6.37 -6.08
C ALA A 45 8.42 5.60 -6.46
N GLU A 46 8.56 4.30 -6.66
CA GLU A 46 7.42 3.40 -6.85
C GLU A 46 7.70 2.06 -6.20
N GLY A 47 6.66 1.30 -5.93
CA GLY A 47 6.84 0.03 -5.28
C GLY A 47 5.57 -0.73 -5.02
N ASN A 48 5.76 -1.84 -4.33
CA ASN A 48 4.72 -2.76 -3.92
C ASN A 48 4.69 -2.86 -2.40
N TYR A 49 3.49 -2.84 -1.85
CA TYR A 49 3.26 -2.92 -0.41
C TYR A 49 2.21 -3.99 -0.13
N ILE A 50 2.61 -5.05 0.61
CA ILE A 50 1.69 -6.12 0.99
C ILE A 50 1.47 -6.08 2.50
N ILE A 51 0.22 -5.85 2.88
CA ILE A 51 -0.26 -5.89 4.26
C ILE A 51 -1.01 -7.18 4.54
N VAL A 52 -1.10 -7.50 5.83
CA VAL A 52 -1.88 -8.63 6.34
C VAL A 52 -2.72 -8.15 7.51
N HIS A 53 -3.99 -8.55 7.55
CA HIS A 53 -4.88 -8.35 8.67
C HIS A 53 -4.46 -9.23 9.85
N SER A 54 -4.00 -8.60 10.92
CA SER A 54 -3.67 -9.23 12.20
C SER A 54 -4.35 -8.43 13.29
N PRO A 55 -5.52 -8.86 13.79
CA PRO A 55 -6.33 -8.06 14.72
C PRO A 55 -5.65 -7.89 16.08
N ASP A 56 -4.81 -8.84 16.48
CA ASP A 56 -3.97 -8.77 17.67
C ASP A 56 -2.62 -9.45 17.40
N LYS A 57 -1.69 -9.31 18.37
CA LYS A 57 -0.33 -9.83 18.27
C LYS A 57 -0.22 -11.34 18.52
N GLU A 58 -1.22 -11.95 19.15
CA GLU A 58 -1.16 -13.34 19.62
C GLU A 58 -1.82 -14.32 18.63
N THR A 59 -2.87 -13.91 17.92
CA THR A 59 -3.65 -14.80 17.04
C THR A 59 -3.17 -14.87 15.59
N GLY A 60 -2.20 -14.03 15.20
CA GLY A 60 -1.64 -13.99 13.85
C GLY A 60 -2.65 -13.52 12.79
N SER A 61 -2.45 -13.93 11.53
CA SER A 61 -3.29 -13.44 10.43
C SER A 61 -4.72 -13.96 10.49
N LYS A 62 -5.70 -13.08 10.29
CA LYS A 62 -7.13 -13.44 10.17
C LYS A 62 -7.72 -12.93 8.87
N THR A 63 -8.80 -13.55 8.41
CA THR A 63 -9.55 -13.04 7.26
C THR A 63 -10.00 -11.60 7.51
N TRP A 64 -10.03 -10.79 6.45
CA TRP A 64 -10.59 -9.43 6.53
C TRP A 64 -12.04 -9.47 7.01
N PRO A 65 -12.48 -8.52 7.84
CA PRO A 65 -13.91 -8.33 8.11
C PRO A 65 -14.68 -8.12 6.81
N ALA A 66 -15.83 -8.77 6.66
CA ALA A 66 -16.62 -8.74 5.41
C ALA A 66 -16.94 -7.31 4.97
N GLU A 67 -17.30 -6.45 5.92
CA GLU A 67 -17.60 -5.03 5.68
C GLU A 67 -16.40 -4.23 5.17
N TRP A 68 -15.18 -4.62 5.52
CA TRP A 68 -13.97 -3.97 5.00
C TRP A 68 -13.66 -4.48 3.60
N LYS A 69 -13.84 -5.78 3.37
CA LYS A 69 -13.57 -6.41 2.07
C LYS A 69 -14.41 -5.78 0.94
N LYS A 70 -15.69 -5.48 1.20
CA LYS A 70 -16.58 -4.74 0.28
C LYS A 70 -16.00 -3.37 -0.08
N LYS A 71 -15.65 -2.58 0.95
CA LYS A 71 -15.04 -1.24 0.77
C LYS A 71 -13.73 -1.28 -0.02
N PHE A 72 -12.90 -2.31 0.16
CA PHE A 72 -11.63 -2.43 -0.57
C PHE A 72 -11.82 -2.74 -2.06
N LEU A 73 -12.94 -3.39 -2.41
CA LEU A 73 -13.28 -3.76 -3.79
C LEU A 73 -14.13 -2.70 -4.50
N ASN A 74 -14.48 -1.60 -3.82
CA ASN A 74 -15.46 -0.62 -4.27
C ASN A 74 -16.82 -1.26 -4.65
N GLU A 75 -17.21 -2.31 -3.92
CA GLU A 75 -18.52 -2.97 -3.96
C GLU A 75 -19.39 -2.48 -2.79
#